data_AF-A0A949JK59-F1
#
_entry.id   AF-A0A949JK59-F1
#
_cell.length_a   1.000
_cell.length_b   1.000
_cell.length_c   1.000
_cell.angle_alpha   90.00
_cell.angle_beta   90.00
_cell.angle_gamma   90.00
#
_symmetry.space_group_name_H-M   'P 1'
#
loop_
_entity.id
_entity.type
_entity.pdbx_description
1 polymer ?
#
loop_
_entity_poly.entity_id
_entity_poly.type
_entity_poly.pdbx_seq_one_letter_code
_entity_poly.pdbx_strand_id
1 'polypeptide(L)'
;MTDRPAAPPSASDADHRATTAEHAEPAEHAAATDTAPAPAESDVPPGAEPHPAVDSTEFALAHLRVLRRGQRREDARSTLYVIYCLAVFSCIWAVPYLAAAANAARSGAAQGLIAERTLAVLPSLVVVVTALVLLTGARSACWRGPVLLSRPDAAWLLPHPIVRARVLLPVLRRTALIAASGGAVLGAMAGFALQAVTATPWWATTSAGLWWGTVTGLLCTAVRVWVQRRQQRLTRAGAREFTLLRAGVGLLAVSAGLVACARLAPGGPDWPATLLVWSGPWAWPALPLTAAAGQFGGAAGWGTAAAGVLLSGATLALLGRWALRDAPRVPARVLRLQSTVAHQLTAALYSFDLGGARRLASGVYRRAPARWRPEPPRTRWLLVPWRDLLALLRAPGRMTGTLVWALAATAVVRFAAETSGELRVLASALGLALLSRAAGRAAVGAELDGADPMRSGPLPWPRGRLALRHAPLPIAVLGLAVAAGTALLAVTTGPQPSTLTLLAAVPACTAAALAGAYRGQMPPHLLIGTDTAMGNTGALNVLLWHCRAPLVLLLLATPAYPLLPHPYALLWFGALTAGLLWWALVRARRR
;
A
#
# COMPACT_ATOMS: atom_id res chain seq x y z
N MET A 1 26.15 -65.57 -11.42
CA MET A 1 26.66 -66.23 -12.63
C MET A 1 25.45 -66.53 -13.49
N THR A 2 25.09 -65.60 -14.36
CA THR A 2 24.14 -65.71 -15.48
C THR A 2 24.08 -64.35 -16.16
N ASP A 3 24.40 -64.38 -17.45
CA ASP A 3 24.67 -63.26 -18.34
C ASP A 3 23.51 -62.29 -18.50
N ARG A 4 23.86 -61.00 -18.53
CA ARG A 4 22.97 -59.93 -18.99
C ARG A 4 23.48 -59.49 -20.36
N PRO A 5 22.71 -59.68 -21.44
CA PRO A 5 23.16 -59.29 -22.77
C PRO A 5 23.21 -57.77 -22.90
N ALA A 6 24.29 -57.28 -23.49
CA ALA A 6 24.51 -55.88 -23.80
C ALA A 6 23.44 -55.37 -24.79
N ALA A 7 22.81 -54.26 -24.44
CA ALA A 7 21.89 -53.56 -25.32
C ALA A 7 22.66 -52.94 -26.50
N PRO A 8 22.15 -53.03 -27.74
CA PRO A 8 22.78 -52.41 -28.89
C PRO A 8 22.72 -50.87 -28.77
N PRO A 9 23.75 -50.14 -29.23
CA PRO A 9 23.72 -48.68 -29.26
C PRO A 9 22.63 -48.21 -30.22
N SER A 10 21.70 -47.42 -29.70
CA SER A 10 20.64 -46.77 -30.48
C SER A 10 21.25 -45.83 -31.51
N ALA A 11 21.01 -46.10 -32.79
CA ALA A 11 21.38 -45.30 -33.95
C ALA A 11 20.53 -44.01 -34.09
N SER A 12 20.45 -43.22 -33.01
CA SER A 12 19.64 -41.99 -32.94
C SER A 12 20.47 -40.72 -32.66
N ASP A 13 21.80 -40.82 -32.56
CA ASP A 13 22.69 -39.68 -32.23
C ASP A 13 23.49 -39.15 -33.43
N ALA A 14 23.22 -39.63 -34.64
CA ALA A 14 23.97 -39.25 -35.84
C ALA A 14 23.37 -38.07 -36.64
N ASP A 15 22.10 -37.67 -36.40
CA ASP A 15 21.38 -36.71 -37.26
C ASP A 15 21.03 -35.36 -36.60
N HIS A 16 21.57 -35.08 -35.42
CA HIS A 16 21.45 -33.76 -34.76
C HIS A 16 22.75 -32.96 -34.69
N ARG A 17 23.78 -33.35 -35.45
CA ARG A 17 25.06 -32.62 -35.55
C ARG A 17 25.28 -31.87 -36.86
N ALA A 18 24.28 -31.75 -37.74
CA ALA A 18 24.45 -31.12 -39.06
C ALA A 18 23.78 -29.74 -39.23
N THR A 19 23.15 -29.16 -38.21
CA THR A 19 22.49 -27.82 -38.30
C THR A 19 22.79 -26.91 -37.12
N THR A 20 24.05 -26.87 -36.69
CA THR A 20 24.58 -25.90 -35.71
C THR A 20 25.94 -25.35 -36.17
N ALA A 21 26.04 -25.07 -37.48
CA ALA A 21 27.22 -24.48 -38.09
C ALA A 21 26.86 -23.23 -38.90
N GLU A 22 26.07 -22.31 -38.34
CA GLU A 22 25.94 -20.97 -38.93
C GLU A 22 25.37 -19.92 -37.97
N HIS A 23 25.85 -19.85 -36.73
CA HIS A 23 25.80 -18.61 -35.93
C HIS A 23 27.02 -18.63 -35.01
N ALA A 24 28.18 -18.39 -35.62
CA ALA A 24 29.38 -18.04 -34.90
C ALA A 24 29.10 -16.78 -34.09
N GLU A 25 29.01 -16.94 -32.76
CA GLU A 25 29.19 -15.85 -31.81
C GLU A 25 30.49 -15.14 -32.18
N PRO A 26 30.46 -13.84 -32.53
CA PRO A 26 31.69 -13.10 -32.67
C PRO A 26 32.38 -13.12 -31.31
N ALA A 27 33.58 -13.67 -31.34
CA ALA A 27 34.52 -13.69 -30.24
C ALA A 27 34.47 -12.36 -29.50
N GLU A 28 34.32 -12.52 -28.19
CA GLU A 28 34.58 -11.58 -27.12
C GLU A 28 35.82 -10.72 -27.46
N HIS A 29 35.59 -9.64 -28.21
CA HIS A 29 36.50 -8.52 -28.27
C HIS A 29 36.54 -7.98 -26.86
N ALA A 30 37.60 -8.37 -26.15
CA ALA A 30 38.20 -7.60 -25.08
C ALA A 30 37.96 -6.13 -25.41
N ALA A 31 37.08 -5.51 -24.64
CA ALA A 31 36.84 -4.09 -24.69
C ALA A 31 38.17 -3.43 -24.32
N ALA A 32 39.02 -3.24 -25.34
CA ALA A 32 39.96 -2.17 -25.38
C ALA A 32 39.12 -0.96 -24.99
N THR A 33 39.40 -0.47 -23.79
CA THR A 33 38.98 0.83 -23.32
C THR A 33 39.60 1.80 -24.30
N ASP A 34 38.93 1.98 -25.43
CA ASP A 34 39.18 3.03 -26.39
C ASP A 34 38.77 4.29 -25.63
N THR A 35 39.74 4.80 -24.88
CA THR A 35 39.77 6.13 -24.33
C THR A 35 39.67 7.04 -25.54
N ALA A 36 38.44 7.21 -26.02
CA ALA A 36 38.11 8.21 -27.01
C ALA A 36 38.81 9.49 -26.52
N PRO A 37 39.69 10.08 -27.34
CA PRO A 37 40.41 11.28 -26.93
C PRO A 37 39.36 12.24 -26.40
N ALA A 38 39.56 12.71 -25.17
CA ALA A 38 38.71 13.70 -24.55
C ALA A 38 38.41 14.74 -25.64
N PRO A 39 37.13 15.00 -25.95
CA PRO A 39 36.77 15.86 -27.07
C PRO A 39 37.62 17.10 -26.92
N ALA A 40 38.48 17.34 -27.92
CA ALA A 40 39.41 18.46 -27.94
C ALA A 40 38.62 19.66 -27.43
N GLU A 41 39.03 20.14 -26.26
CA GLU A 41 38.38 21.20 -25.51
C GLU A 41 38.17 22.31 -26.52
N SER A 42 36.94 22.41 -27.03
CA SER A 42 36.67 23.26 -28.17
C SER A 42 37.07 24.65 -27.69
N ASP A 43 38.05 25.24 -28.36
CA ASP A 43 38.47 26.63 -28.21
C ASP A 43 37.26 27.52 -28.51
N VAL A 44 36.32 27.57 -27.58
CA VAL A 44 35.27 28.56 -27.54
C VAL A 44 36.03 29.82 -27.15
N PRO A 45 36.16 30.79 -28.06
CA PRO A 45 36.95 31.97 -27.81
C PRO A 45 36.48 32.62 -26.50
N PRO A 46 37.41 32.88 -25.54
CA PRO A 46 37.07 33.47 -24.25
C PRO A 46 36.60 34.91 -24.51
N GLY A 47 35.29 35.07 -24.69
CA GLY A 47 34.69 36.35 -25.08
C GLY A 47 33.43 36.24 -25.94
N ALA A 48 33.02 35.05 -26.40
CA ALA A 48 31.72 34.88 -27.02
C ALA A 48 30.62 35.16 -25.98
N GLU A 49 30.01 36.34 -26.05
CA GLU A 49 28.84 36.67 -25.23
C GLU A 49 27.80 35.56 -25.39
N PRO A 50 27.25 35.03 -24.29
CA PRO A 50 26.26 33.96 -24.36
C PRO A 50 25.06 34.46 -25.15
N HIS A 51 24.96 34.07 -26.42
CA HIS A 51 23.82 34.38 -27.26
C HIS A 51 22.54 34.02 -26.48
N PRO A 52 21.57 34.95 -26.35
CA PRO A 52 20.36 34.69 -25.59
C PRO A 52 19.71 33.44 -26.17
N ALA A 53 19.65 32.38 -25.35
CA ALA A 53 19.14 31.09 -25.77
C ALA A 53 17.75 31.27 -26.37
N VAL A 54 17.64 31.13 -27.69
CA VAL A 54 16.39 31.29 -28.43
C VAL A 54 15.37 30.31 -27.83
N ASP A 55 14.21 30.83 -27.37
CA ASP A 55 13.14 30.02 -26.78
C ASP A 55 12.54 29.08 -27.84
N SER A 56 13.18 27.94 -28.04
CA SER A 56 12.75 26.89 -28.97
C SER A 56 11.61 26.02 -28.40
N THR A 57 11.06 26.37 -27.22
CA THR A 57 10.04 25.56 -26.54
C THR A 57 8.80 25.35 -27.41
N GLU A 58 8.33 26.40 -28.08
CA GLU A 58 7.12 26.31 -28.90
C GLU A 58 7.32 25.42 -30.13
N PHE A 59 8.43 25.58 -30.83
CA PHE A 59 8.81 24.75 -31.97
C PHE A 59 8.96 23.27 -31.57
N ALA A 60 9.71 22.99 -30.50
CA ALA A 60 9.90 21.63 -30.00
C ALA A 60 8.57 20.98 -29.60
N LEU A 61 7.68 21.72 -28.93
CA LEU A 61 6.35 21.21 -28.57
C LEU A 61 5.45 21.02 -29.78
N ALA A 62 5.49 21.91 -30.77
CA ALA A 62 4.75 21.76 -32.02
C ALA A 62 5.22 20.50 -32.78
N HIS A 63 6.52 20.30 -32.91
CA HIS A 63 7.11 19.14 -33.55
C HIS A 63 6.72 17.83 -32.84
N LEU A 64 6.83 17.78 -31.51
CA LEU A 64 6.39 16.61 -30.72
C LEU A 64 4.88 16.35 -30.84
N ARG A 65 4.05 17.39 -30.99
CA ARG A 65 2.61 17.21 -31.22
C ARG A 65 2.36 16.50 -32.53
N VAL A 66 3.08 16.84 -33.61
CA VAL A 66 2.95 16.21 -34.92
C VAL A 66 3.36 14.74 -34.86
N LEU A 67 4.57 14.45 -34.35
CA LEU A 67 5.09 13.08 -34.25
C LEU A 67 4.19 12.15 -33.44
N ARG A 68 3.42 12.68 -32.48
CA ARG A 68 2.61 11.87 -31.54
C ARG A 68 1.12 11.86 -31.80
N ARG A 69 0.63 12.41 -32.91
CA ARG A 69 -0.80 12.34 -33.21
C ARG A 69 -1.30 10.88 -33.23
N GLY A 70 -0.51 9.95 -33.75
CA GLY A 70 -0.79 8.51 -33.74
C GLY A 70 -0.85 7.94 -32.32
N GLN A 71 0.27 8.00 -31.58
CA GLN A 71 0.34 7.49 -30.20
C GLN A 71 -0.74 8.08 -29.29
N ARG A 72 -1.05 9.38 -29.40
CA ARG A 72 -2.10 10.00 -28.57
C ARG A 72 -3.49 9.43 -28.88
N ARG A 73 -3.78 9.08 -30.13
CA ARG A 73 -5.04 8.43 -30.49
C ARG A 73 -5.12 7.03 -29.91
N GLU A 74 -4.02 6.27 -29.93
CA GLU A 74 -3.93 4.94 -29.30
C GLU A 74 -4.06 5.02 -27.78
N ASP A 75 -3.32 5.92 -27.13
CA ASP A 75 -3.40 6.17 -25.69
C ASP A 75 -4.80 6.62 -25.28
N ALA A 76 -5.46 7.45 -26.11
CA ALA A 76 -6.84 7.87 -25.88
C ALA A 76 -7.82 6.71 -26.01
N ARG A 77 -7.68 5.85 -27.04
CA ARG A 77 -8.49 4.63 -27.19
C ARG A 77 -8.29 3.68 -26.01
N SER A 78 -7.06 3.45 -25.59
CA SER A 78 -6.73 2.64 -24.41
C SER A 78 -7.33 3.22 -23.13
N THR A 79 -7.22 4.55 -22.93
CA THR A 79 -7.83 5.24 -21.79
C THR A 79 -9.35 5.13 -21.81
N LEU A 80 -9.98 5.34 -22.97
CA LEU A 80 -11.43 5.21 -23.16
C LEU A 80 -11.89 3.77 -22.87
N TYR A 81 -11.12 2.77 -23.32
CA TYR A 81 -11.40 1.37 -23.01
C TYR A 81 -11.34 1.10 -21.50
N VAL A 82 -10.33 1.62 -20.79
CA VAL A 82 -10.26 1.50 -19.32
C VAL A 82 -11.44 2.19 -18.64
N ILE A 83 -11.83 3.39 -19.08
CA ILE A 83 -13.01 4.11 -18.56
C ILE A 83 -14.28 3.30 -18.81
N TYR A 84 -14.43 2.72 -20.01
CA TYR A 84 -15.55 1.85 -20.36
C TYR A 84 -15.60 0.61 -19.44
N CYS A 85 -14.48 -0.09 -19.25
CA CYS A 85 -14.42 -1.24 -18.33
C CYS A 85 -14.79 -0.83 -16.90
N LEU A 86 -14.30 0.31 -16.40
CA LEU A 86 -14.65 0.82 -15.07
C LEU A 86 -16.12 1.19 -14.97
N ALA A 87 -16.70 1.78 -16.01
CA ALA A 87 -18.11 2.12 -16.07
C ALA A 87 -18.98 0.85 -16.05
N VAL A 88 -18.69 -0.13 -16.90
CA VAL A 88 -19.41 -1.42 -16.92
C VAL A 88 -19.29 -2.14 -15.57
N PHE A 89 -18.08 -2.20 -14.99
CA PHE A 89 -17.88 -2.80 -13.67
C PHE A 89 -18.68 -2.07 -12.58
N SER A 90 -18.73 -0.74 -12.64
CA SER A 90 -19.51 0.07 -11.70
C SER A 90 -21.02 -0.10 -11.90
N CYS A 91 -21.50 -0.24 -13.13
CA CYS A 91 -22.89 -0.52 -13.44
C CYS A 91 -23.31 -1.90 -12.90
N ILE A 92 -22.46 -2.92 -13.04
CA ILE A 92 -22.77 -4.28 -12.59
C ILE A 92 -22.71 -4.38 -11.06
N TRP A 93 -21.70 -3.78 -10.43
CA TRP A 93 -21.48 -3.97 -8.98
C TRP A 93 -21.99 -2.82 -8.14
N ALA A 94 -21.70 -1.56 -8.49
CA ALA A 94 -22.02 -0.43 -7.62
C ALA A 94 -23.50 -0.02 -7.68
N VAL A 95 -24.10 0.01 -8.87
CA VAL A 95 -25.49 0.47 -9.04
C VAL A 95 -26.49 -0.39 -8.25
N PRO A 96 -26.43 -1.74 -8.23
CA PRO A 96 -27.34 -2.54 -7.41
C PRO A 96 -27.23 -2.25 -5.91
N TYR A 97 -26.02 -2.03 -5.39
CA TYR A 97 -25.84 -1.66 -3.98
C TYR A 97 -26.35 -0.26 -3.66
N LEU A 98 -26.17 0.71 -4.56
CA LEU A 98 -26.73 2.05 -4.40
C LEU A 98 -28.27 2.04 -4.47
N ALA A 99 -28.83 1.24 -5.38
CA ALA A 99 -30.28 1.03 -5.46
C ALA A 99 -30.84 0.36 -4.20
N ALA A 100 -30.13 -0.64 -3.67
CA ALA A 100 -30.46 -1.30 -2.40
C ALA A 100 -30.40 -0.30 -1.23
N ALA A 101 -29.38 0.55 -1.17
CA ALA A 101 -29.28 1.61 -0.16
C ALA A 101 -30.45 2.61 -0.27
N ALA A 102 -30.81 3.04 -1.48
CA ALA A 102 -31.96 3.93 -1.70
C ALA A 102 -33.30 3.28 -1.32
N ASN A 103 -33.47 1.98 -1.62
CA ASN A 103 -34.64 1.21 -1.19
C ASN A 103 -34.70 1.08 0.34
N ALA A 104 -33.56 0.83 0.99
CA ALA A 104 -33.46 0.75 2.44
C ALA A 104 -33.76 2.10 3.11
N ALA A 105 -33.35 3.22 2.48
CA ALA A 105 -33.69 4.56 2.92
C ALA A 105 -35.21 4.81 2.85
N ARG A 106 -35.85 4.46 1.73
CA ARG A 106 -37.29 4.67 1.50
C ARG A 106 -38.17 3.81 2.41
N SER A 107 -37.75 2.57 2.65
CA SER A 107 -38.49 1.63 3.50
C SER A 107 -38.25 1.83 4.99
N GLY A 108 -37.26 2.65 5.37
CA GLY A 108 -36.79 2.76 6.75
C GLY A 108 -36.06 1.49 7.24
N ALA A 109 -35.86 0.48 6.39
CA ALA A 109 -35.27 -0.81 6.78
C ALA A 109 -33.81 -0.70 7.28
N ALA A 110 -33.10 0.37 6.91
CA ALA A 110 -31.76 0.65 7.38
C ALA A 110 -31.74 1.45 8.71
N GLN A 111 -32.87 1.94 9.20
CA GLN A 111 -32.96 2.63 10.49
C GLN A 111 -32.84 1.61 11.63
N GLY A 112 -32.10 1.97 12.68
CA GLY A 112 -31.87 1.13 13.86
C GLY A 112 -30.40 1.09 14.27
N LEU A 113 -30.03 0.06 15.02
CA LEU A 113 -28.71 -0.06 15.66
C LEU A 113 -27.54 0.04 14.66
N ILE A 114 -27.67 -0.50 13.45
CA ILE A 114 -26.61 -0.45 12.43
C ILE A 114 -26.43 1.00 11.93
N ALA A 115 -27.51 1.73 11.69
CA ALA A 115 -27.43 3.14 11.30
C ALA A 115 -26.78 3.99 12.40
N GLU A 116 -27.21 3.83 13.65
CA GLU A 116 -26.63 4.55 14.80
C GLU A 116 -25.13 4.30 14.94
N ARG A 117 -24.71 3.02 14.86
CA ARG A 117 -23.29 2.64 14.90
C ARG A 117 -22.51 3.19 13.71
N THR A 118 -23.09 3.17 12.51
CA THR A 118 -22.46 3.71 11.30
C THR A 118 -22.24 5.22 11.42
N LEU A 119 -23.26 5.95 11.89
CA LEU A 119 -23.19 7.38 12.12
C LEU A 119 -22.18 7.74 13.22
N ALA A 120 -22.15 6.99 14.32
CA ALA A 120 -21.19 7.20 15.41
C ALA A 120 -19.72 7.09 14.93
N VAL A 121 -19.44 6.15 14.03
CA VAL A 121 -18.09 5.88 13.50
C VAL A 121 -17.73 6.77 12.30
N LEU A 122 -18.71 7.33 11.60
CA LEU A 122 -18.53 8.10 10.37
C LEU A 122 -17.44 9.20 10.48
N PRO A 123 -17.40 10.06 11.51
CA PRO A 123 -16.39 11.10 11.63
C PRO A 123 -14.96 10.53 11.63
N SER A 124 -14.77 9.41 12.31
CA SER A 124 -13.49 8.71 12.38
C SER A 124 -13.16 8.07 11.04
N LEU A 125 -14.11 7.36 10.43
CA LEU A 125 -13.91 6.67 9.17
C LEU A 125 -13.45 7.60 8.05
N VAL A 126 -14.14 8.73 7.88
CA VAL A 126 -13.86 9.69 6.79
C VAL A 126 -12.47 10.33 6.97
N VAL A 127 -12.08 10.63 8.21
CA VAL A 127 -10.74 11.16 8.53
C VAL A 127 -9.65 10.13 8.22
N VAL A 128 -9.85 8.87 8.60
CA VAL A 128 -8.89 7.78 8.29
C VAL A 128 -8.77 7.56 6.80
N VAL A 129 -9.89 7.48 6.08
CA VAL A 129 -9.89 7.28 4.63
C VAL A 129 -9.13 8.42 3.95
N THR A 130 -9.40 9.67 4.33
CA THR A 130 -8.69 10.84 3.79
C THR A 130 -7.18 10.74 4.04
N ALA A 131 -6.77 10.45 5.28
CA ALA A 131 -5.36 10.32 5.64
C ALA A 131 -4.67 9.15 4.91
N LEU A 132 -5.36 8.02 4.72
CA LEU A 132 -4.86 6.89 3.94
C LEU A 132 -4.71 7.25 2.46
N VAL A 133 -5.65 7.99 1.87
CA VAL A 133 -5.54 8.49 0.49
C VAL A 133 -4.34 9.43 0.36
N LEU A 134 -4.15 10.36 1.30
CA LEU A 134 -2.98 11.24 1.31
C LEU A 134 -1.67 10.47 1.46
N LEU A 135 -1.63 9.44 2.31
CA LEU A 135 -0.44 8.63 2.53
C LEU A 135 -0.10 7.74 1.33
N THR A 136 -1.10 7.10 0.73
CA THR A 136 -0.93 6.29 -0.48
C THR A 136 -0.55 7.18 -1.66
N GLY A 137 -1.13 8.37 -1.76
CA GLY A 137 -0.71 9.46 -2.64
C GLY A 137 0.77 9.78 -2.46
N ALA A 138 1.17 10.18 -1.25
CA ALA A 138 2.57 10.47 -0.91
C ALA A 138 3.52 9.32 -1.27
N ARG A 139 3.13 8.07 -0.98
CA ARG A 139 3.91 6.87 -1.34
C ARG A 139 4.02 6.67 -2.84
N SER A 140 2.93 6.83 -3.56
CA SER A 140 2.89 6.72 -5.02
C SER A 140 3.80 7.76 -5.66
N ALA A 141 3.82 8.99 -5.13
CA ALA A 141 4.63 10.09 -5.65
C ALA A 141 6.14 9.85 -5.62
N CYS A 142 6.63 8.90 -4.82
CA CYS A 142 8.05 8.58 -4.81
C CYS A 142 8.51 7.83 -6.07
N TRP A 143 7.66 6.98 -6.64
CA TRP A 143 7.97 6.22 -7.87
C TRP A 143 7.17 6.68 -9.08
N ARG A 144 5.99 7.29 -8.87
CA ARG A 144 5.11 7.90 -9.87
C ARG A 144 4.58 9.23 -9.36
N GLY A 145 5.31 10.30 -9.65
CA GLY A 145 4.87 11.66 -9.38
C GLY A 145 3.58 12.04 -10.11
N PRO A 146 2.89 13.11 -9.69
CA PRO A 146 1.74 13.65 -10.41
C PRO A 146 2.18 14.30 -11.73
N VAL A 147 3.42 14.79 -11.80
CA VAL A 147 4.03 15.26 -13.04
C VAL A 147 4.97 14.17 -13.55
N LEU A 148 4.43 13.19 -14.28
CA LEU A 148 5.20 12.12 -14.91
C LEU A 148 5.32 12.40 -16.41
N LEU A 149 6.55 12.57 -16.88
CA LEU A 149 6.85 12.56 -18.32
C LEU A 149 7.04 11.12 -18.79
N SER A 150 6.67 10.83 -20.04
CA SER A 150 7.02 9.56 -20.65
C SER A 150 8.55 9.41 -20.66
N ARG A 151 9.06 8.17 -20.65
CA ARG A 151 10.51 7.92 -20.74
C ARG A 151 11.16 8.61 -21.96
N PRO A 152 10.60 8.55 -23.19
CA PRO A 152 11.19 9.28 -24.32
C PRO A 152 11.11 10.79 -24.15
N ASP A 153 10.04 11.35 -23.56
CA ASP A 153 9.97 12.78 -23.24
C ASP A 153 11.07 13.20 -22.26
N ALA A 154 11.25 12.44 -21.19
CA ALA A 154 12.24 12.78 -20.18
C ALA A 154 13.67 12.68 -20.72
N ALA A 155 13.91 11.76 -21.66
CA ALA A 155 15.20 11.63 -22.32
C ALA A 155 15.47 12.78 -23.29
N TRP A 156 14.48 13.16 -24.12
CA TRP A 156 14.64 14.17 -25.16
C TRP A 156 14.45 15.61 -24.67
N LEU A 157 13.43 15.91 -23.85
CA LEU A 157 13.10 17.28 -23.45
C LEU A 157 13.99 17.84 -22.33
N LEU A 158 14.41 17.00 -21.37
CA LEU A 158 15.13 17.47 -20.18
C LEU A 158 16.58 17.95 -20.41
N PRO A 159 17.33 17.49 -21.43
CA PRO A 159 18.61 18.09 -21.84
C PRO A 159 18.47 19.50 -22.43
N HIS A 160 17.36 19.80 -23.13
CA HIS A 160 17.23 21.07 -23.85
C HIS A 160 16.81 22.24 -22.93
N PRO A 161 17.20 23.48 -23.26
CA PRO A 161 16.83 24.68 -22.51
C PRO A 161 15.37 25.08 -22.77
N ILE A 162 14.42 24.27 -22.26
CA ILE A 162 12.98 24.50 -22.41
C ILE A 162 12.35 25.13 -21.16
N VAL A 163 11.29 25.92 -21.36
CA VAL A 163 10.49 26.45 -20.26
C VAL A 163 9.67 25.32 -19.60
N ARG A 164 10.23 24.69 -18.55
CA ARG A 164 9.63 23.54 -17.85
C ARG A 164 8.18 23.76 -17.42
N ALA A 165 7.81 24.99 -17.07
CA ALA A 165 6.44 25.30 -16.67
C ALA A 165 5.41 25.00 -17.78
N ARG A 166 5.74 25.30 -19.04
CA ARG A 166 4.85 25.03 -20.20
C ARG A 166 4.64 23.53 -20.45
N VAL A 167 5.60 22.70 -20.05
CA VAL A 167 5.51 21.24 -20.20
C VAL A 167 4.85 20.56 -19.00
N LEU A 168 5.22 20.96 -17.77
CA LEU A 168 4.84 20.25 -16.55
C LEU A 168 3.47 20.67 -16.00
N LEU A 169 3.04 21.93 -16.19
CA LEU A 169 1.76 22.42 -15.64
C LEU A 169 0.53 21.80 -16.32
N PRO A 170 0.47 21.60 -17.65
CA PRO A 170 -0.66 20.91 -18.27
C PRO A 170 -0.81 19.47 -17.77
N VAL A 171 0.31 18.76 -17.56
CA VAL A 171 0.31 17.41 -16.99
C VAL A 171 -0.22 17.44 -15.55
N LEU A 172 0.24 18.39 -14.73
CA LEU A 172 -0.26 18.56 -13.37
C LEU A 172 -1.77 18.80 -13.36
N ARG A 173 -2.27 19.76 -14.17
CA ARG A 173 -3.71 20.07 -14.27
C ARG A 173 -4.52 18.84 -14.66
N ARG A 174 -4.07 18.07 -15.65
CA ARG A 174 -4.73 16.81 -16.04
C ARG A 174 -4.78 15.82 -14.88
N THR A 175 -3.67 15.61 -14.16
CA THR A 175 -3.67 14.69 -13.00
C THR A 175 -4.51 15.18 -11.83
N ALA A 176 -4.56 16.49 -11.59
CA ALA A 176 -5.43 17.11 -10.60
C ALA A 176 -6.91 16.93 -10.97
N LEU A 177 -7.28 17.15 -12.23
CA LEU A 177 -8.64 16.92 -12.72
C LEU A 177 -9.05 15.44 -12.62
N ILE A 178 -8.18 14.50 -12.99
CA ILE A 178 -8.47 13.06 -12.86
C ILE A 178 -8.64 12.67 -11.39
N ALA A 179 -7.76 13.16 -10.50
CA ALA A 179 -7.87 12.85 -9.07
C ALA A 179 -9.10 13.51 -8.42
N ALA A 180 -9.42 14.75 -8.80
CA ALA A 180 -10.59 15.47 -8.34
C ALA A 180 -11.87 14.79 -8.80
N SER A 181 -12.01 14.45 -10.08
CA SER A 181 -13.17 13.75 -10.62
C SER A 181 -13.34 12.34 -10.03
N GLY A 182 -12.26 11.55 -9.96
CA GLY A 182 -12.32 10.23 -9.32
C GLY A 182 -12.70 10.31 -7.85
N GLY A 183 -12.13 11.28 -7.11
CA GLY A 183 -12.52 11.56 -5.73
C GLY A 183 -13.98 12.00 -5.60
N ALA A 184 -14.43 12.92 -6.46
CA ALA A 184 -15.79 13.44 -6.50
C ALA A 184 -16.82 12.33 -6.69
N VAL A 185 -16.60 11.44 -7.67
CA VAL A 185 -17.50 10.30 -7.94
C VAL A 185 -17.57 9.37 -6.73
N LEU A 186 -16.42 8.93 -6.19
CA LEU A 186 -16.39 8.04 -5.02
C LEU A 186 -17.00 8.69 -3.78
N GLY A 187 -16.74 9.98 -3.57
CA GLY A 187 -17.30 10.75 -2.47
C GLY A 187 -18.81 10.94 -2.58
N ALA A 188 -19.32 11.25 -3.78
CA ALA A 188 -20.75 11.35 -4.04
C ALA A 188 -21.46 10.01 -3.85
N MET A 189 -20.86 8.90 -4.31
CA MET A 189 -21.38 7.54 -4.06
C MET A 189 -21.44 7.22 -2.56
N ALA A 190 -20.40 7.56 -1.79
CA ALA A 190 -20.39 7.37 -0.35
C ALA A 190 -21.44 8.25 0.36
N GLY A 191 -21.58 9.51 -0.04
CA GLY A 191 -22.61 10.43 0.47
C GLY A 191 -24.03 9.96 0.15
N PHE A 192 -24.26 9.46 -1.06
CA PHE A 192 -25.53 8.88 -1.46
C PHE A 192 -25.86 7.63 -0.64
N ALA A 193 -24.90 6.72 -0.46
CA ALA A 193 -25.09 5.52 0.37
C ALA A 193 -25.40 5.87 1.84
N LEU A 194 -24.84 6.96 2.37
CA LEU A 194 -25.13 7.42 3.72
C LEU A 194 -26.58 7.88 3.92
N GLN A 195 -27.29 8.24 2.86
CA GLN A 195 -28.73 8.54 2.95
C GLN A 195 -29.54 7.36 3.52
N ALA A 196 -29.09 6.12 3.31
CA ALA A 196 -29.77 4.95 3.86
C ALA A 196 -29.83 4.98 5.39
N VAL A 197 -28.88 5.66 6.04
CA VAL A 197 -28.75 5.70 7.50
C VAL A 197 -28.97 7.09 8.10
N THR A 198 -29.24 8.12 7.29
CA THR A 198 -29.50 9.50 7.74
C THR A 198 -30.94 9.93 7.46
N ALA A 199 -31.47 10.83 8.29
CA ALA A 199 -32.76 11.49 8.03
C ALA A 199 -32.65 12.68 7.05
N THR A 200 -31.44 12.97 6.57
CA THR A 200 -31.16 14.13 5.70
C THR A 200 -31.47 13.85 4.24
N PRO A 201 -31.85 14.87 3.46
CA PRO A 201 -32.18 14.66 2.06
C PRO A 201 -30.94 14.23 1.27
N TRP A 202 -31.16 13.33 0.30
CA TRP A 202 -30.10 12.68 -0.48
C TRP A 202 -29.13 13.66 -1.16
N TRP A 203 -29.64 14.81 -1.62
CA TRP A 203 -28.82 15.81 -2.30
C TRP A 203 -27.82 16.48 -1.34
N ALA A 204 -28.16 16.60 -0.06
CA ALA A 204 -27.28 17.21 0.94
C ALA A 204 -26.10 16.30 1.28
N THR A 205 -26.34 15.02 1.54
CA THR A 205 -25.26 14.05 1.80
C THR A 205 -24.43 13.78 0.54
N THR A 206 -25.06 13.71 -0.64
CA THR A 206 -24.36 13.49 -1.91
C THR A 206 -23.47 14.67 -2.27
N SER A 207 -23.94 15.92 -2.13
CA SER A 207 -23.13 17.11 -2.39
C SER A 207 -22.00 17.28 -1.38
N ALA A 208 -22.24 16.99 -0.10
CA ALA A 208 -21.20 16.99 0.92
C ALA A 208 -20.14 15.91 0.66
N GLY A 209 -20.57 14.72 0.22
CA GLY A 209 -19.69 13.63 -0.21
C GLY A 209 -18.87 14.01 -1.44
N LEU A 210 -19.50 14.63 -2.44
CA LEU A 210 -18.85 15.16 -3.64
C LEU A 210 -17.73 16.15 -3.26
N TRP A 211 -18.02 17.10 -2.36
CA TRP A 211 -17.03 18.05 -1.86
C TRP A 211 -15.88 17.33 -1.17
N TRP A 212 -16.17 16.48 -0.18
CA TRP A 212 -15.16 15.70 0.55
C TRP A 212 -14.23 14.95 -0.40
N GLY A 213 -14.79 14.23 -1.37
CA GLY A 213 -14.04 13.45 -2.35
C GLY A 213 -13.18 14.32 -3.28
N THR A 214 -13.75 15.40 -3.81
CA THR A 214 -13.05 16.36 -4.69
C THR A 214 -11.84 16.97 -3.98
N VAL A 215 -12.06 17.47 -2.77
CA VAL A 215 -11.02 18.09 -1.96
C VAL A 215 -9.93 17.08 -1.61
N THR A 216 -10.30 15.86 -1.21
CA THR A 216 -9.36 14.78 -0.90
C THR A 216 -8.48 14.43 -2.11
N GLY A 217 -9.08 14.34 -3.31
CA GLY A 217 -8.36 14.12 -4.56
C GLY A 217 -7.34 15.22 -4.87
N LEU A 218 -7.75 16.49 -4.74
CA LEU A 218 -6.87 17.64 -4.96
C LEU A 218 -5.75 17.74 -3.92
N LEU A 219 -6.07 17.59 -2.63
CA LEU A 219 -5.09 17.53 -1.54
C LEU A 219 -4.06 16.41 -1.80
N CYS A 220 -4.51 15.24 -2.24
CA CYS A 220 -3.63 14.14 -2.63
C CYS A 220 -2.67 14.57 -3.74
N THR A 221 -3.15 15.25 -4.80
CA THR A 221 -2.24 15.74 -5.86
C THR A 221 -1.23 16.77 -5.37
N ALA A 222 -1.61 17.68 -4.48
CA ALA A 222 -0.70 18.67 -3.90
C ALA A 222 0.39 18.01 -3.04
N VAL A 223 0.01 17.06 -2.17
CA VAL A 223 0.95 16.24 -1.39
C VAL A 223 1.88 15.45 -2.31
N ARG A 224 1.37 14.93 -3.43
CA ARG A 224 2.17 14.22 -4.42
C ARG A 224 3.22 15.14 -5.07
N VAL A 225 2.88 16.39 -5.39
CA VAL A 225 3.86 17.38 -5.89
C VAL A 225 4.90 17.71 -4.81
N TRP A 226 4.46 17.87 -3.56
CA TRP A 226 5.33 18.12 -2.41
C TRP A 226 6.41 17.04 -2.27
N VAL A 227 5.98 15.77 -2.28
CA VAL A 227 6.88 14.62 -2.18
C VAL A 227 7.81 14.54 -3.38
N GLN A 228 7.30 14.74 -4.60
CA GLN A 228 8.10 14.65 -5.82
C GLN A 228 9.23 15.72 -5.82
N ARG A 229 8.91 16.97 -5.47
CA ARG A 229 9.92 18.04 -5.35
C ARG A 229 10.98 17.72 -4.30
N ARG A 230 10.56 17.20 -3.15
CA ARG A 230 11.46 16.91 -2.04
C ARG A 230 12.15 15.55 -2.13
N GLN A 231 11.90 14.74 -3.16
CA GLN A 231 12.43 13.37 -3.25
C GLN A 231 13.95 13.26 -3.02
N GLN A 232 14.73 14.25 -3.45
CA GLN A 232 16.19 14.25 -3.24
C GLN A 232 16.59 14.52 -1.79
N ARG A 233 15.88 15.41 -1.11
CA ARG A 233 16.04 15.61 0.34
C ARG A 233 15.51 14.37 1.06
N LEU A 234 14.41 13.80 0.56
CA LEU A 234 13.80 12.61 1.14
C LEU A 234 14.66 11.34 0.99
N THR A 235 15.46 11.25 -0.06
CA THR A 235 16.41 10.14 -0.25
C THR A 235 17.66 10.28 0.61
N ARG A 236 18.06 11.52 0.97
CA ARG A 236 19.22 11.78 1.85
C ARG A 236 18.86 11.81 3.35
N ALA A 237 17.78 12.49 3.71
CA ALA A 237 17.30 12.67 5.08
C ALA A 237 15.95 11.99 5.36
N GLY A 238 15.13 11.77 4.33
CA GLY A 238 13.70 11.48 4.48
C GLY A 238 13.25 10.04 4.56
N ALA A 239 14.15 9.08 4.82
CA ALA A 239 13.66 7.87 5.48
C ALA A 239 12.98 8.24 6.81
N ARG A 240 13.51 9.25 7.53
CA ARG A 240 12.91 9.73 8.79
C ARG A 240 11.61 10.48 8.53
N GLU A 241 11.60 11.52 7.69
CA GLU A 241 10.40 12.32 7.41
C GLU A 241 9.24 11.46 6.88
N PHE A 242 9.51 10.58 5.91
CA PHE A 242 8.47 9.72 5.36
C PHE A 242 8.00 8.67 6.38
N THR A 243 8.89 8.21 7.25
CA THR A 243 8.51 7.35 8.38
C THR A 243 7.67 8.09 9.38
N LEU A 244 7.99 9.35 9.71
CA LEU A 244 7.18 10.19 10.61
C LEU A 244 5.81 10.45 10.00
N LEU A 245 5.71 10.72 8.70
CA LEU A 245 4.43 10.85 8.00
C LEU A 245 3.61 9.56 8.10
N ARG A 246 4.23 8.39 7.86
CA ARG A 246 3.57 7.08 8.01
C ARG A 246 3.16 6.80 9.46
N ALA A 247 4.02 7.16 10.41
CA ALA A 247 3.76 7.01 11.84
C ALA A 247 2.59 7.90 12.24
N GLY A 248 2.56 9.16 11.79
CA GLY A 248 1.49 10.12 12.05
C GLY A 248 0.16 9.67 11.46
N VAL A 249 0.12 9.24 10.20
CA VAL A 249 -1.12 8.69 9.60
C VAL A 249 -1.52 7.38 10.27
N GLY A 250 -0.55 6.56 10.65
CA GLY A 250 -0.79 5.35 11.41
C GLY A 250 -1.42 5.63 12.77
N LEU A 251 -0.84 6.56 13.52
CA LEU A 251 -1.32 7.02 14.81
C LEU A 251 -2.71 7.65 14.68
N LEU A 252 -2.96 8.44 13.63
CA LEU A 252 -4.27 8.98 13.32
C LEU A 252 -5.30 7.88 13.02
N ALA A 253 -4.93 6.85 12.26
CA ALA A 253 -5.82 5.73 11.97
C ALA A 253 -6.17 4.94 13.23
N VAL A 254 -5.19 4.74 14.11
CA VAL A 254 -5.37 4.11 15.41
C VAL A 254 -6.24 4.97 16.31
N SER A 255 -5.93 6.26 16.46
CA SER A 255 -6.69 7.16 17.33
C SER A 255 -8.14 7.27 16.86
N ALA A 256 -8.38 7.37 15.55
CA ALA A 256 -9.72 7.34 14.98
C ALA A 256 -10.45 6.02 15.25
N GLY A 257 -9.76 4.87 15.16
CA GLY A 257 -10.32 3.58 15.53
C GLY A 257 -10.70 3.49 17.01
N LEU A 258 -9.86 4.04 17.90
CA LEU A 258 -10.14 4.11 19.33
C LEU A 258 -11.30 5.05 19.66
N VAL A 259 -11.36 6.21 19.00
CA VAL A 259 -12.48 7.16 19.11
C VAL A 259 -13.78 6.52 18.63
N ALA A 260 -13.74 5.77 17.52
CA ALA A 260 -14.87 5.00 17.04
C ALA A 260 -15.33 3.96 18.08
N CYS A 261 -14.41 3.19 18.67
CA CYS A 261 -14.75 2.22 19.72
C CYS A 261 -15.33 2.91 20.97
N ALA A 262 -14.76 4.04 21.39
CA ALA A 262 -15.22 4.78 22.55
C ALA A 262 -16.66 5.31 22.36
N ARG A 263 -17.02 5.77 21.15
CA ARG A 263 -18.38 6.23 20.85
C ARG A 263 -19.41 5.11 20.72
N LEU A 264 -18.97 3.91 20.37
CA LEU A 264 -19.84 2.74 20.33
C LEU A 264 -20.16 2.21 21.74
N ALA A 265 -19.34 2.56 22.74
CA ALA A 265 -19.58 2.20 24.12
C ALA A 265 -20.74 3.03 24.72
N PRO A 266 -21.63 2.42 25.54
CA PRO A 266 -22.69 3.15 26.23
C PRO A 266 -22.13 4.31 27.07
N GLY A 267 -22.63 5.53 26.84
CA GLY A 267 -22.16 6.73 27.56
C GLY A 267 -20.79 7.24 27.11
N GLY A 268 -20.27 6.77 25.98
CA GLY A 268 -19.01 7.22 25.41
C GLY A 268 -18.98 8.74 25.13
N PRO A 269 -17.86 9.43 25.41
CA PRO A 269 -17.76 10.86 25.17
C PRO A 269 -17.69 11.21 23.68
N ASP A 270 -18.38 12.28 23.27
CA ASP A 270 -18.41 12.75 21.87
C ASP A 270 -17.24 13.67 21.49
N TRP A 271 -16.65 14.35 22.48
CA TRP A 271 -15.57 15.33 22.25
C TRP A 271 -14.35 14.79 21.48
N PRO A 272 -13.91 13.52 21.62
CA PRO A 272 -12.76 13.01 20.88
C PRO A 272 -13.00 12.96 19.37
N ALA A 273 -14.23 12.64 18.94
CA ALA A 273 -14.60 12.67 17.52
C ALA A 273 -14.64 14.10 16.99
N THR A 274 -15.15 15.04 17.77
CA THR A 274 -15.09 16.46 17.44
C THR A 274 -13.64 16.90 17.25
N LEU A 275 -12.75 16.65 18.21
CA LEU A 275 -11.33 16.99 18.07
C LEU A 275 -10.68 16.33 16.86
N LEU A 276 -11.04 15.08 16.55
CA LEU A 276 -10.51 14.37 15.39
C LEU A 276 -10.92 15.04 14.08
N VAL A 277 -12.17 15.47 13.92
CA VAL A 277 -12.63 16.16 12.70
C VAL A 277 -12.02 17.57 12.60
N TRP A 278 -11.74 18.23 13.72
CA TRP A 278 -11.07 19.54 13.76
C TRP A 278 -9.53 19.46 13.71
N SER A 279 -8.95 18.26 13.68
CA SER A 279 -7.51 18.04 13.86
C SER A 279 -6.62 18.65 12.78
N GLY A 280 -7.15 18.97 11.59
CA GLY A 280 -6.38 19.69 10.57
C GLY A 280 -6.85 19.47 9.13
N PRO A 281 -6.00 19.81 8.14
CA PRO A 281 -6.36 19.81 6.71
C PRO A 281 -6.67 18.42 6.13
N TRP A 282 -6.32 17.34 6.83
CA TRP A 282 -6.72 15.97 6.49
C TRP A 282 -8.14 15.61 6.98
N ALA A 283 -8.71 16.42 7.87
CA ALA A 283 -10.01 16.16 8.51
C ALA A 283 -11.07 17.20 8.14
N TRP A 284 -10.69 18.46 7.88
CA TRP A 284 -11.63 19.51 7.46
C TRP A 284 -12.49 19.18 6.23
N PRO A 285 -12.02 18.43 5.21
CA PRO A 285 -12.87 18.01 4.10
C PRO A 285 -14.04 17.13 4.53
N ALA A 286 -13.97 16.48 5.70
CA ALA A 286 -15.01 15.62 6.24
C ALA A 286 -16.14 16.41 6.94
N LEU A 287 -15.89 17.64 7.38
CA LEU A 287 -16.85 18.46 8.14
C LEU A 287 -18.21 18.63 7.45
N PRO A 288 -18.29 18.94 6.13
CA PRO A 288 -19.58 19.05 5.46
C PRO A 288 -20.35 17.72 5.44
N LEU A 289 -19.63 16.60 5.30
CA LEU A 289 -20.23 15.27 5.23
C LEU A 289 -20.75 14.83 6.60
N THR A 290 -19.99 15.07 7.67
CA THR A 290 -20.43 14.74 9.04
C THR A 290 -21.58 15.64 9.49
N ALA A 291 -21.57 16.92 9.12
CA ALA A 291 -22.70 17.83 9.34
C ALA A 291 -23.95 17.39 8.56
N ALA A 292 -23.83 17.05 7.28
CA ALA A 292 -24.92 16.52 6.47
C ALA A 292 -25.43 15.16 6.97
N ALA A 293 -24.62 14.42 7.73
CA ALA A 293 -25.04 13.19 8.40
C ALA A 293 -25.71 13.42 9.77
N GLY A 294 -25.94 14.68 10.17
CA GLY A 294 -26.64 15.03 11.42
C GLY A 294 -25.78 14.89 12.68
N GLN A 295 -24.45 14.77 12.56
CA GLN A 295 -23.56 14.66 13.72
C GLN A 295 -23.50 15.95 14.57
N PHE A 296 -23.92 17.08 14.00
CA PHE A 296 -23.98 18.37 14.66
C PHE A 296 -25.42 18.88 14.57
N GLY A 297 -26.11 19.00 15.71
CA GLY A 297 -27.52 19.36 15.75
C GLY A 297 -27.82 20.78 15.22
N GLY A 298 -29.00 20.95 14.61
CA GLY A 298 -29.62 22.25 14.29
C GLY A 298 -28.71 23.25 13.57
N ALA A 299 -28.69 24.50 14.06
CA ALA A 299 -27.91 25.60 13.49
C ALA A 299 -26.38 25.36 13.51
N ALA A 300 -25.88 24.57 14.48
CA ALA A 300 -24.46 24.24 14.57
C ALA A 300 -23.99 23.34 13.40
N GLY A 301 -24.89 22.53 12.83
CA GLY A 301 -24.62 21.74 11.62
C GLY A 301 -24.27 22.62 10.40
N TRP A 302 -25.00 23.70 10.19
CA TRP A 302 -24.73 24.61 9.08
C TRP A 302 -23.41 25.36 9.28
N GLY A 303 -23.13 25.83 10.50
CA GLY A 303 -21.87 26.50 10.82
C GLY A 303 -20.65 25.58 10.64
N THR A 304 -20.74 24.32 11.09
CA THR A 304 -19.67 23.33 10.93
C THR A 304 -19.43 22.96 9.47
N ALA A 305 -20.49 22.80 8.66
CA ALA A 305 -20.37 22.58 7.23
C ALA A 305 -19.71 23.76 6.52
N ALA A 306 -20.15 25.00 6.80
CA ALA A 306 -19.59 26.21 6.22
C ALA A 306 -18.11 26.40 6.60
N ALA A 307 -17.77 26.20 7.87
CA ALA A 307 -16.38 26.23 8.34
C ALA A 307 -15.53 25.17 7.63
N GLY A 308 -16.07 23.95 7.45
CA GLY A 308 -15.42 22.89 6.70
C GLY A 308 -15.10 23.25 5.26
N VAL A 309 -16.08 23.80 4.53
CA VAL A 309 -15.90 24.28 3.14
C VAL A 309 -14.87 25.40 3.08
N LEU A 310 -14.94 26.38 3.97
CA LEU A 310 -14.00 27.51 4.00
C LEU A 310 -12.56 27.07 4.33
N LEU A 311 -12.37 26.29 5.38
CA LEU A 311 -11.04 25.82 5.80
C LEU A 311 -10.41 24.90 4.76
N SER A 312 -11.19 23.97 4.20
CA SER A 312 -10.70 23.06 3.17
C SER A 312 -10.45 23.77 1.83
N GLY A 313 -11.29 24.73 1.45
CA GLY A 313 -11.10 25.58 0.29
C GLY A 313 -9.85 26.47 0.40
N ALA A 314 -9.64 27.11 1.56
CA ALA A 314 -8.45 27.91 1.83
C ALA A 314 -7.16 27.04 1.78
N THR A 315 -7.22 25.84 2.37
CA THR A 315 -6.12 24.87 2.31
C THR A 315 -5.80 24.47 0.87
N LEU A 316 -6.82 24.18 0.06
CA LEU A 316 -6.65 23.84 -1.35
C LEU A 316 -6.08 24.99 -2.16
N ALA A 317 -6.53 26.23 -1.94
CA ALA A 317 -6.00 27.40 -2.63
C ALA A 317 -4.51 27.60 -2.32
N LEU A 318 -4.13 27.49 -1.05
CA LEU A 318 -2.75 27.61 -0.59
C LEU A 318 -1.87 26.49 -1.18
N LEU A 319 -2.29 25.24 -1.03
CA LEU A 319 -1.54 24.06 -1.50
C LEU A 319 -1.51 23.97 -3.04
N GLY A 320 -2.58 24.40 -3.71
CA GLY A 320 -2.66 24.48 -5.16
C GLY A 320 -1.71 25.53 -5.71
N ARG A 321 -1.68 26.74 -5.13
CA ARG A 321 -0.71 27.79 -5.49
C ARG A 321 0.72 27.32 -5.26
N TRP A 322 0.95 26.62 -4.16
CA TRP A 322 2.26 26.03 -3.84
C TRP A 322 2.66 24.96 -4.86
N ALA A 323 1.76 24.03 -5.19
CA ALA A 323 1.99 22.97 -6.18
C ALA A 323 2.25 23.52 -7.59
N LEU A 324 1.52 24.55 -8.02
CA LEU A 324 1.74 25.22 -9.31
C LEU A 324 3.11 25.91 -9.38
N ARG A 325 3.56 26.51 -8.28
CA ARG A 325 4.90 27.14 -8.19
C ARG A 325 6.03 26.10 -8.17
N ASP A 326 5.77 24.92 -7.60
CA ASP A 326 6.78 23.92 -7.32
C ASP A 326 6.94 22.85 -8.40
N ALA A 327 5.89 22.56 -9.16
CA ALA A 327 5.93 21.57 -10.24
C ALA A 327 7.02 21.88 -11.29
N PRO A 328 7.21 23.13 -11.77
CA PRO A 328 8.30 23.47 -12.70
C PRO A 328 9.71 23.29 -12.11
N ARG A 329 9.81 23.33 -10.77
CA ARG A 329 11.07 23.24 -10.02
C ARG A 329 11.46 21.80 -9.69
N VAL A 330 10.70 20.81 -10.15
CA VAL A 330 11.08 19.42 -9.98
C VAL A 330 12.38 19.15 -10.76
N PRO A 331 13.43 18.65 -10.09
CA PRO A 331 14.71 18.43 -10.75
C PRO A 331 14.64 17.29 -11.79
N ALA A 332 15.26 17.52 -12.95
CA ALA A 332 15.23 16.61 -14.10
C ALA A 332 15.65 15.17 -13.77
N ARG A 333 16.66 14.97 -12.92
CA ARG A 333 17.09 13.63 -12.48
C ARG A 333 15.98 12.82 -11.79
N VAL A 334 15.07 13.49 -11.08
CA VAL A 334 13.90 12.84 -10.45
C VAL A 334 12.88 12.43 -11.50
N LEU A 335 12.61 13.29 -12.49
CA LEU A 335 11.68 12.96 -13.57
C LEU A 335 12.18 11.77 -14.40
N ARG A 336 13.48 11.73 -14.73
CA ARG A 336 14.09 10.58 -15.41
C ARG A 336 13.97 9.31 -14.58
N LEU A 337 14.42 9.34 -13.32
CA LEU A 337 14.34 8.19 -12.42
C LEU A 337 12.91 7.66 -12.31
N GLN A 338 11.93 8.54 -12.09
CA GLN A 338 10.52 8.15 -11.96
C GLN A 338 9.96 7.59 -13.27
N SER A 339 10.30 8.14 -14.43
CA SER A 339 9.86 7.59 -15.72
C SER A 339 10.39 6.17 -15.94
N THR A 340 11.66 5.91 -15.60
CA THR A 340 12.27 4.57 -15.69
C THR A 340 11.62 3.61 -14.70
N VAL A 341 11.48 4.00 -13.43
CA VAL A 341 10.90 3.15 -12.39
C VAL A 341 9.43 2.87 -12.67
N ALA A 342 8.65 3.86 -13.12
CA ALA A 342 7.25 3.67 -13.47
C ALA A 342 7.11 2.66 -14.62
N HIS A 343 7.94 2.77 -15.67
CA HIS A 343 7.93 1.83 -16.79
C HIS A 343 8.31 0.41 -16.35
N GLN A 344 9.39 0.24 -15.56
CA GLN A 344 9.80 -1.06 -15.03
C GLN A 344 8.76 -1.67 -14.09
N LEU A 345 8.11 -0.84 -13.26
CA LEU A 345 7.04 -1.28 -12.38
C LEU A 345 5.82 -1.74 -13.17
N THR A 346 5.43 -1.00 -14.20
CA THR A 346 4.35 -1.37 -15.11
C THR A 346 4.66 -2.70 -15.80
N ALA A 347 5.88 -2.88 -16.32
CA ALA A 347 6.31 -4.15 -16.90
C ALA A 347 6.26 -5.31 -15.89
N ALA A 348 6.75 -5.08 -14.65
CA ALA A 348 6.69 -6.08 -13.58
C ALA A 348 5.25 -6.41 -13.15
N LEU A 349 4.31 -5.45 -13.22
CA LEU A 349 2.90 -5.70 -12.94
C LEU A 349 2.24 -6.50 -14.08
N TYR A 350 2.56 -6.19 -15.34
CA TYR A 350 2.07 -6.96 -16.49
C TYR A 350 2.64 -8.38 -16.52
N SER A 351 3.86 -8.61 -16.02
CA SER A 351 4.43 -9.95 -15.87
C SER A 351 4.07 -10.64 -14.54
N PHE A 352 3.22 -10.02 -13.72
CA PHE A 352 2.86 -10.48 -12.37
C PHE A 352 4.04 -10.76 -11.43
N ASP A 353 5.22 -10.17 -11.67
CA ASP A 353 6.35 -10.18 -10.73
C ASP A 353 6.16 -9.14 -9.63
N LEU A 354 5.19 -9.40 -8.73
CA LEU A 354 4.91 -8.57 -7.56
C LEU A 354 6.14 -8.42 -6.64
N GLY A 355 7.02 -9.42 -6.64
CA GLY A 355 8.29 -9.41 -5.89
C GLY A 355 9.25 -8.38 -6.46
N GLY A 356 9.50 -8.41 -7.77
CA GLY A 356 10.28 -7.42 -8.51
C GLY A 356 9.68 -6.04 -8.38
N ALA A 357 8.37 -5.90 -8.59
CA ALA A 357 7.66 -4.62 -8.42
C ALA A 357 7.86 -4.02 -7.02
N ARG A 358 7.72 -4.84 -5.97
CA ARG A 358 7.98 -4.42 -4.59
C ARG A 358 9.44 -4.02 -4.36
N ARG A 359 10.40 -4.77 -4.92
CA ARG A 359 11.84 -4.47 -4.84
C ARG A 359 12.17 -3.16 -5.53
N LEU A 360 11.72 -2.96 -6.76
CA LEU A 360 11.87 -1.72 -7.54
C LEU A 360 11.29 -0.52 -6.79
N ALA A 361 10.04 -0.61 -6.34
CA ALA A 361 9.40 0.48 -5.58
C ALA A 361 10.11 0.76 -4.25
N SER A 362 10.73 -0.24 -3.62
CA SER A 362 11.51 -0.06 -2.39
C SER A 362 12.92 0.48 -2.63
N GLY A 363 13.52 0.17 -3.77
CA GLY A 363 14.88 0.58 -4.15
C GLY A 363 14.99 2.08 -4.43
N VAL A 364 13.88 2.74 -4.78
CA VAL A 364 13.81 4.21 -4.91
C VAL A 364 14.16 4.92 -3.60
N TYR A 365 13.94 4.28 -2.45
CA TYR A 365 14.31 4.81 -1.15
C TYR A 365 15.68 4.28 -0.75
N ARG A 366 16.69 5.16 -0.71
CA ARG A 366 17.91 4.83 0.02
C ARG A 366 17.55 4.59 1.49
N ARG A 367 17.93 3.42 2.02
CA ARG A 367 17.80 3.13 3.45
C ARG A 367 18.69 4.13 4.19
N ALA A 368 18.09 4.96 5.04
CA ALA A 368 18.91 5.80 5.90
C ALA A 368 19.76 4.91 6.80
N PRO A 369 21.02 5.29 7.06
CA PRO A 369 21.81 4.61 8.07
C PRO A 369 21.06 4.70 9.40
N ALA A 370 20.89 3.55 10.07
CA ALA A 370 20.36 3.55 11.42
C ALA A 370 21.33 4.32 12.33
N ARG A 371 20.84 5.39 12.96
CA ARG A 371 21.59 6.18 13.93
C ARG A 371 21.80 5.41 15.23
N TRP A 372 20.81 4.61 15.62
CA TRP A 372 20.91 3.72 16.77
C TRP A 372 21.26 2.32 16.32
N ARG A 373 22.37 1.79 16.84
CA ARG A 373 22.84 0.43 16.61
C ARG A 373 23.03 -0.20 17.98
N PRO A 374 22.05 -0.95 18.51
CA PRO A 374 22.28 -1.75 19.71
C PRO A 374 23.53 -2.62 19.53
N GLU A 375 24.34 -2.70 20.57
CA GLU A 375 25.54 -3.54 20.58
C GLU A 375 25.19 -5.01 20.32
N PRO A 376 26.04 -5.78 19.61
CA PRO A 376 25.80 -7.19 19.37
C PRO A 376 25.77 -7.97 20.69
N PRO A 377 24.79 -8.87 20.90
CA PRO A 377 24.72 -9.65 22.11
C PRO A 377 25.88 -10.65 22.17
N ARG A 378 26.41 -10.89 23.38
CA ARG A 378 27.47 -11.88 23.63
C ARG A 378 26.97 -13.32 23.49
N THR A 379 25.68 -13.55 23.67
CA THR A 379 25.09 -14.89 23.61
C THR A 379 24.64 -15.25 22.21
N ARG A 380 25.05 -16.43 21.74
CA ARG A 380 24.71 -16.93 20.39
C ARG A 380 23.19 -17.02 20.16
N TRP A 381 22.39 -17.25 21.19
CA TRP A 381 20.93 -17.40 21.05
C TRP A 381 20.20 -16.08 20.76
N LEU A 382 20.73 -14.94 21.22
CA LEU A 382 20.17 -13.61 20.97
C LEU A 382 20.58 -13.02 19.61
N LEU A 383 21.55 -13.64 18.91
CA LEU A 383 22.07 -13.11 17.66
C LEU A 383 20.99 -12.92 16.59
N VAL A 384 20.07 -13.88 16.45
CA VAL A 384 18.98 -13.82 15.45
C VAL A 384 17.94 -12.75 15.82
N PRO A 385 17.36 -12.75 17.05
CA PRO A 385 16.48 -11.65 17.49
C PRO A 385 17.12 -10.26 17.40
N TRP A 386 18.42 -10.12 17.73
CA TRP A 386 19.14 -8.86 17.62
C TRP A 386 19.27 -8.41 16.16
N ARG A 387 19.62 -9.32 15.25
CA ARG A 387 19.71 -9.03 13.80
C ARG A 387 18.35 -8.62 13.24
N ASP A 388 17.28 -9.27 13.69
CA ASP A 388 15.92 -8.96 13.29
C ASP A 388 15.47 -7.61 13.83
N LEU A 389 15.83 -7.30 15.08
CA LEU A 389 15.57 -6.02 15.72
C LEU A 389 16.26 -4.91 14.93
N LEU A 390 17.54 -5.09 14.58
CA LEU A 390 18.26 -4.18 13.70
C LEU A 390 17.58 -4.04 12.32
N ALA A 391 17.08 -5.12 11.74
CA ALA A 391 16.35 -5.07 10.47
C ALA A 391 15.04 -4.27 10.60
N LEU A 392 14.32 -4.43 11.72
CA LEU A 392 13.09 -3.70 12.03
C LEU A 392 13.36 -2.22 12.29
N LEU A 393 14.40 -1.89 13.06
CA LEU A 393 14.85 -0.51 13.36
C LEU A 393 15.37 0.21 12.11
N ARG A 394 16.03 -0.51 11.19
CA ARG A 394 16.43 0.03 9.87
C ARG A 394 15.26 0.22 8.91
N ALA A 395 14.10 -0.35 9.23
CA ALA A 395 12.87 -0.26 8.44
C ALA A 395 11.71 0.25 9.32
N PRO A 396 11.78 1.47 9.86
CA PRO A 396 10.80 1.93 10.85
C PRO A 396 9.38 2.05 10.27
N GLY A 397 9.24 2.23 8.95
CA GLY A 397 7.94 2.13 8.26
C GLY A 397 7.30 0.72 8.31
N ARG A 398 8.06 -0.33 8.60
CA ARG A 398 7.54 -1.66 8.91
C ARG A 398 7.08 -1.74 10.36
N MET A 399 7.85 -1.21 11.31
CA MET A 399 7.48 -1.15 12.72
C MET A 399 6.19 -0.37 12.93
N THR A 400 6.08 0.83 12.36
CA THR A 400 4.84 1.63 12.42
C THR A 400 3.69 0.89 11.76
N GLY A 401 3.93 0.24 10.61
CA GLY A 401 2.95 -0.63 9.99
C GLY A 401 2.50 -1.76 10.92
N THR A 402 3.42 -2.47 11.56
CA THR A 402 3.10 -3.54 12.53
C THR A 402 2.20 -3.02 13.64
N LEU A 403 2.54 -1.88 14.26
CA LEU A 403 1.74 -1.27 15.31
C LEU A 403 0.33 -0.92 14.82
N VAL A 404 0.22 -0.26 13.65
CA VAL A 404 -1.08 0.12 13.08
C VAL A 404 -1.96 -1.08 12.80
N TRP A 405 -1.42 -2.14 12.18
CA TRP A 405 -2.20 -3.35 11.88
C TRP A 405 -2.57 -4.14 13.14
N ALA A 406 -1.70 -4.18 14.15
CA ALA A 406 -2.00 -4.82 15.44
C ALA A 406 -3.11 -4.06 16.19
N LEU A 407 -3.05 -2.73 16.20
CA LEU A 407 -4.04 -1.88 16.85
C LEU A 407 -5.39 -1.89 16.10
N ALA A 408 -5.35 -1.95 14.76
CA ALA A 408 -6.54 -2.18 13.96
C ALA A 408 -7.16 -3.57 14.27
N ALA A 409 -6.34 -4.61 14.42
CA ALA A 409 -6.81 -5.93 14.82
C ALA A 409 -7.47 -5.90 16.21
N THR A 410 -6.88 -5.21 17.20
CA THR A 410 -7.50 -5.07 18.53
C THR A 410 -8.85 -4.36 18.47
N ALA A 411 -8.95 -3.27 17.69
CA ALA A 411 -10.21 -2.54 17.54
C ALA A 411 -11.29 -3.39 16.85
N VAL A 412 -10.94 -4.11 15.78
CA VAL A 412 -11.88 -4.97 15.06
C VAL A 412 -12.34 -6.16 15.91
N VAL A 413 -11.46 -6.78 16.71
CA VAL A 413 -11.85 -7.85 17.63
C VAL A 413 -12.70 -7.33 18.79
N ARG A 414 -12.40 -6.13 19.29
CA ARG A 414 -13.26 -5.46 20.29
C ARG A 414 -14.66 -5.22 19.74
N PHE A 415 -14.77 -4.74 18.50
CA PHE A 415 -16.05 -4.60 17.79
C PHE A 415 -16.75 -5.94 17.61
N ALA A 416 -16.02 -6.99 17.22
CA ALA A 416 -16.59 -8.33 17.06
C ALA A 416 -17.26 -8.83 18.36
N ALA A 417 -16.68 -8.50 19.52
CA ALA A 417 -17.24 -8.89 20.82
C ALA A 417 -18.60 -8.24 21.14
N GLU A 418 -18.94 -7.12 20.50
CA GLU A 418 -20.23 -6.41 20.66
C GLU A 418 -21.25 -6.78 19.58
N THR A 419 -20.90 -7.75 18.73
CA THR A 419 -21.75 -8.25 17.65
C THR A 419 -22.09 -9.71 17.90
N SER A 420 -23.20 -10.17 17.33
CA SER A 420 -23.67 -11.54 17.41
C SER A 420 -23.67 -12.20 16.03
N GLY A 421 -23.85 -13.52 16.00
CA GLY A 421 -24.04 -14.30 14.76
C GLY A 421 -22.85 -14.24 13.79
N GLU A 422 -23.16 -14.17 12.50
CA GLU A 422 -22.20 -14.19 11.39
C GLU A 422 -21.27 -12.97 11.38
N LEU A 423 -21.79 -11.80 11.76
CA LEU A 423 -21.00 -10.56 11.80
C LEU A 423 -19.83 -10.66 12.78
N ARG A 424 -20.04 -11.31 13.92
CA ARG A 424 -18.97 -11.61 14.89
C ARG A 424 -17.90 -12.48 14.27
N VAL A 425 -18.27 -13.54 13.55
CA VAL A 425 -17.32 -14.44 12.89
C VAL A 425 -16.52 -13.69 11.81
N LEU A 426 -17.19 -12.91 10.97
CA LEU A 426 -16.54 -12.11 9.93
C LEU A 426 -15.60 -11.05 10.52
N ALA A 427 -16.02 -10.34 11.56
CA ALA A 427 -15.20 -9.35 12.25
C ALA A 427 -14.00 -10.01 12.96
N SER A 428 -14.19 -11.14 13.64
CA SER A 428 -13.07 -11.89 14.25
C SER A 428 -12.07 -12.41 13.20
N ALA A 429 -12.57 -12.92 12.07
CA ALA A 429 -11.73 -13.34 10.95
C ALA A 429 -10.95 -12.18 10.35
N LEU A 430 -11.59 -11.03 10.16
CA LEU A 430 -10.93 -9.81 9.72
C LEU A 430 -9.86 -9.36 10.73
N GLY A 431 -10.18 -9.34 12.03
CA GLY A 431 -9.22 -9.03 13.09
C GLY A 431 -7.98 -9.92 13.05
N LEU A 432 -8.17 -11.23 12.87
CA LEU A 432 -7.08 -12.19 12.75
C LEU A 432 -6.27 -12.00 11.44
N ALA A 433 -6.93 -11.65 10.33
CA ALA A 433 -6.27 -11.30 9.09
C ALA A 433 -5.39 -10.05 9.25
N LEU A 434 -5.87 -9.03 9.95
CA LEU A 434 -5.11 -7.82 10.28
C LEU A 434 -3.91 -8.14 11.19
N LEU A 435 -4.09 -8.99 12.20
CA LEU A 435 -2.99 -9.42 13.09
C LEU A 435 -1.94 -10.25 12.32
N SER A 436 -2.34 -11.18 11.45
CA SER A 436 -1.40 -11.93 10.61
C SER A 436 -0.65 -11.01 9.64
N ARG A 437 -1.30 -9.96 9.13
CA ARG A 437 -0.66 -8.91 8.34
C ARG A 437 0.39 -8.15 9.14
N ALA A 438 0.11 -7.85 10.40
CA ALA A 438 1.06 -7.23 11.33
C ALA A 438 2.26 -8.15 11.59
N ALA A 439 2.03 -9.45 11.80
CA ALA A 439 3.06 -10.47 11.99
C ALA A 439 4.02 -10.56 10.81
N GLY A 440 3.49 -10.60 9.58
CA GLY A 440 4.31 -10.56 8.37
C GLY A 440 5.18 -9.30 8.26
N ARG A 441 4.73 -8.16 8.82
CA ARG A 441 5.55 -6.94 8.85
C ARG A 441 6.65 -7.00 9.92
N ALA A 442 6.39 -7.63 11.05
CA ALA A 442 7.36 -7.80 12.13
C ALA A 442 8.44 -8.84 11.78
N ALA A 443 8.10 -9.88 11.00
CA ALA A 443 8.99 -10.97 10.58
C ALA A 443 9.97 -10.57 9.45
N VAL A 444 10.56 -9.37 9.52
CA VAL A 444 11.46 -8.81 8.49
C VAL A 444 12.70 -9.68 8.30
N GLY A 445 13.26 -10.19 9.39
CA GLY A 445 14.44 -11.05 9.36
C GLY A 445 14.23 -12.32 8.54
N ALA A 446 13.16 -13.05 8.87
CA ALA A 446 12.77 -14.25 8.15
C ALA A 446 12.45 -13.98 6.67
N GLU A 447 11.77 -12.87 6.34
CA GLU A 447 11.52 -12.51 4.93
C GLU A 447 12.83 -12.30 4.15
N LEU A 448 13.83 -11.66 4.75
CA LEU A 448 15.11 -11.39 4.10
C LEU A 448 15.94 -12.67 3.91
N ASP A 449 16.00 -13.52 4.92
CA ASP A 449 16.73 -14.80 4.85
C ASP A 449 16.00 -15.82 3.96
N GLY A 450 14.67 -15.75 3.89
CA GLY A 450 13.88 -16.50 2.93
C GLY A 450 14.01 -15.98 1.49
N ALA A 451 14.37 -14.70 1.28
CA ALA A 451 14.60 -14.16 -0.04
C ALA A 451 16.02 -14.44 -0.56
N ASP A 452 17.00 -14.48 0.35
CA ASP A 452 18.42 -14.65 0.04
C ASP A 452 19.05 -15.69 0.99
N PRO A 453 19.20 -16.95 0.54
CA PRO A 453 19.82 -18.01 1.33
C PRO A 453 21.27 -17.71 1.71
N MET A 454 22.00 -16.93 0.91
CA MET A 454 23.42 -16.61 1.15
C MET A 454 23.60 -15.79 2.43
N ARG A 455 22.62 -14.94 2.75
CA ARG A 455 22.60 -14.14 3.98
C ARG A 455 22.56 -14.98 5.27
N SER A 456 22.04 -16.19 5.18
CA SER A 456 21.93 -17.14 6.30
C SER A 456 23.07 -18.14 6.36
N GLY A 457 23.85 -18.30 5.29
CA GLY A 457 24.92 -19.30 5.17
C GLY A 457 25.98 -19.25 6.29
N PRO A 458 26.46 -18.06 6.71
CA PRO A 458 27.46 -17.96 7.78
C PRO A 458 26.93 -18.26 9.20
N LEU A 459 25.61 -18.47 9.38
CA LEU A 459 25.05 -18.69 10.71
C LEU A 459 25.19 -20.15 11.15
N PRO A 460 25.46 -20.41 12.44
CA PRO A 460 25.73 -21.76 12.94
C PRO A 460 24.47 -22.65 13.07
N TRP A 461 23.32 -22.25 12.53
CA TRP A 461 22.05 -22.97 12.65
C TRP A 461 21.59 -23.52 11.32
N PRO A 462 21.09 -24.77 11.27
CA PRO A 462 20.44 -25.28 10.08
C PRO A 462 19.19 -24.45 9.77
N ARG A 463 18.88 -24.27 8.48
CA ARG A 463 17.80 -23.39 7.98
C ARG A 463 16.47 -23.59 8.71
N GLY A 464 16.12 -24.84 9.00
CA GLY A 464 14.92 -25.16 9.78
C GLY A 464 14.91 -24.56 11.19
N ARG A 465 15.99 -24.74 11.96
CA ARG A 465 16.09 -24.16 13.31
C ARG A 465 16.22 -22.63 13.26
N LEU A 466 16.90 -22.11 12.23
CA LEU A 466 17.00 -20.67 12.01
C LEU A 466 15.63 -20.03 11.81
N ALA A 467 14.73 -20.67 11.04
CA ALA A 467 13.35 -20.21 10.85
C ALA A 467 12.59 -20.03 12.17
N LEU A 468 12.73 -20.98 13.10
CA LEU A 468 12.11 -20.90 14.42
C LEU A 468 12.72 -19.79 15.29
N ARG A 469 14.01 -19.51 15.15
CA ARG A 469 14.71 -18.45 15.90
C ARG A 469 14.30 -17.03 15.48
N HIS A 470 13.60 -16.87 14.36
CA HIS A 470 12.99 -15.61 13.97
C HIS A 470 11.63 -15.33 14.66
N ALA A 471 11.06 -16.30 15.39
CA ALA A 471 9.76 -16.15 16.06
C ALA A 471 9.74 -15.19 17.27
N PRO A 472 10.76 -15.14 18.15
CA PRO A 472 10.66 -14.40 19.41
C PRO A 472 10.41 -12.90 19.24
N LEU A 473 11.08 -12.25 18.28
CA LEU A 473 10.95 -10.79 18.12
C LEU A 473 9.55 -10.38 17.62
N PRO A 474 8.98 -10.95 16.55
CA PRO A 474 7.61 -10.67 16.15
C PRO A 474 6.60 -10.96 17.27
N ILE A 475 6.77 -12.05 18.02
CA ILE A 475 5.89 -12.38 19.16
C ILE A 475 5.96 -11.29 20.22
N ALA A 476 7.15 -10.86 20.61
CA ALA A 476 7.33 -9.81 21.62
C ALA A 476 6.76 -8.46 21.16
N VAL A 477 7.08 -8.03 19.93
CA VAL A 477 6.63 -6.73 19.39
C VAL A 477 5.11 -6.71 19.22
N LEU A 478 4.52 -7.77 18.67
CA LEU A 478 3.06 -7.87 18.52
C LEU A 478 2.36 -8.06 19.85
N GLY A 479 2.90 -8.88 20.74
CA GLY A 479 2.35 -9.10 22.08
C GLY A 479 2.26 -7.78 22.84
N LEU A 480 3.34 -6.99 22.86
CA LEU A 480 3.33 -5.65 23.46
C LEU A 480 2.34 -4.71 22.77
N ALA A 481 2.26 -4.71 21.44
CA ALA A 481 1.34 -3.84 20.71
C ALA A 481 -0.14 -4.20 20.97
N VAL A 482 -0.48 -5.50 20.96
CA VAL A 482 -1.82 -6.01 21.25
C VAL A 482 -2.17 -5.79 22.72
N ALA A 483 -1.24 -6.03 23.65
CA ALA A 483 -1.44 -5.76 25.07
C ALA A 483 -1.68 -4.27 25.33
N ALA A 484 -0.89 -3.37 24.73
CA ALA A 484 -1.08 -1.93 24.85
C ALA A 484 -2.42 -1.47 24.25
N GLY A 485 -2.79 -1.98 23.07
CA GLY A 485 -4.10 -1.69 22.46
C GLY A 485 -5.27 -2.19 23.31
N THR A 486 -5.12 -3.39 23.89
CA THR A 486 -6.09 -3.99 24.80
C THR A 486 -6.25 -3.18 26.08
N ALA A 487 -5.14 -2.79 26.72
CA ALA A 487 -5.16 -1.97 27.92
C ALA A 487 -5.80 -0.60 27.66
N LEU A 488 -5.46 0.03 26.53
CA LEU A 488 -6.05 1.31 26.13
C LEU A 488 -7.56 1.20 25.91
N LEU A 489 -8.03 0.15 25.23
CA LEU A 489 -9.45 -0.13 25.05
C LEU A 489 -10.14 -0.50 26.37
N ALA A 490 -9.45 -1.17 27.29
CA ALA A 490 -10.00 -1.51 28.59
C ALA A 490 -10.23 -0.26 29.45
N VAL A 491 -9.33 0.72 29.38
CA VAL A 491 -9.48 2.01 30.07
C VAL A 491 -10.66 2.81 29.50
N THR A 492 -10.88 2.77 28.18
CA THR A 492 -11.93 3.58 27.54
C THR A 492 -13.30 2.92 27.44
N THR A 493 -13.35 1.58 27.38
CA THR A 493 -14.58 0.82 27.11
C THR A 493 -14.84 -0.33 28.09
N GLY A 494 -14.01 -0.46 29.14
CA GLY A 494 -14.06 -1.56 30.09
C GLY A 494 -13.30 -2.81 29.62
N PRO A 495 -12.85 -3.67 30.57
CA PRO A 495 -12.12 -4.90 30.25
C PRO A 495 -13.00 -5.88 29.48
N GLN A 496 -12.42 -6.51 28.44
CA GLN A 496 -13.12 -7.48 27.60
C GLN A 496 -12.26 -8.72 27.37
N PRO A 497 -12.73 -9.93 27.76
CA PRO A 497 -11.91 -11.15 27.70
C PRO A 497 -11.59 -11.59 26.27
N SER A 498 -12.39 -11.19 25.28
CA SER A 498 -12.16 -11.42 23.84
C SER A 498 -10.86 -10.78 23.32
N THR A 499 -10.34 -9.76 23.99
CA THR A 499 -9.06 -9.14 23.61
C THR A 499 -7.87 -9.98 24.06
N LEU A 500 -8.00 -10.77 25.12
CA LEU A 500 -6.97 -11.70 25.60
C LEU A 500 -6.73 -12.84 24.59
N THR A 501 -7.77 -13.26 23.88
CA THR A 501 -7.62 -14.30 22.86
C THR A 501 -6.86 -13.82 21.63
N LEU A 502 -6.88 -12.51 21.35
CA LEU A 502 -6.02 -11.93 20.33
C LEU A 502 -4.54 -12.03 20.74
N LEU A 503 -4.24 -11.86 22.03
CA LEU A 503 -2.89 -12.06 22.56
C LEU A 503 -2.44 -13.52 22.41
N ALA A 504 -3.34 -14.47 22.66
CA ALA A 504 -3.08 -15.91 22.44
C ALA A 504 -2.90 -16.29 20.96
N ALA A 505 -3.49 -15.52 20.04
CA ALA A 505 -3.33 -15.71 18.60
C ALA A 505 -2.01 -15.15 18.03
N VAL A 506 -1.26 -14.34 18.80
CA VAL A 506 0.01 -13.72 18.35
C VAL A 506 1.06 -14.75 17.90
N PRO A 507 1.33 -15.85 18.66
CA PRO A 507 2.25 -16.89 18.22
C PRO A 507 1.80 -17.59 16.95
N ALA A 508 0.50 -17.89 16.80
CA ALA A 508 -0.05 -18.54 15.60
C ALA A 508 0.09 -17.64 14.35
N CYS A 509 -0.24 -16.35 14.47
CA CYS A 509 -0.03 -15.34 13.43
C CYS A 509 1.45 -15.23 13.03
N THR A 510 2.35 -15.26 14.02
CA THR A 510 3.80 -15.24 13.77
C THR A 510 4.26 -16.50 13.04
N ALA A 511 3.79 -17.67 13.46
CA ALA A 511 4.11 -18.94 12.82
C ALA A 511 3.63 -18.97 11.36
N ALA A 512 2.42 -18.48 11.07
CA ALA A 512 1.92 -18.32 9.71
C ALA A 512 2.80 -17.36 8.88
N ALA A 513 3.22 -16.23 9.47
CA ALA A 513 4.12 -15.29 8.81
C ALA A 513 5.48 -15.93 8.47
N LEU A 514 6.05 -16.76 9.36
CA LEU A 514 7.29 -17.51 9.12
C LEU A 514 7.10 -18.54 7.99
N ALA A 515 6.00 -19.30 8.01
CA ALA A 515 5.68 -20.25 6.94
C ALA A 515 5.53 -19.55 5.56
N GLY A 516 4.99 -18.32 5.57
CA GLY A 516 4.93 -17.44 4.40
C GLY A 516 6.30 -16.91 3.96
N ALA A 517 7.21 -16.61 4.89
CA ALA A 517 8.56 -16.12 4.58
C ALA A 517 9.42 -17.19 3.88
N TYR A 518 9.30 -18.45 4.31
CA TYR A 518 10.03 -19.59 3.72
C TYR A 518 9.28 -20.29 2.58
N ARG A 519 8.40 -19.58 1.87
CA ARG A 519 7.41 -20.24 1.00
C ARG A 519 7.94 -20.95 -0.25
N GLY A 520 9.10 -20.53 -0.78
CA GLY A 520 9.62 -20.97 -2.09
C GLY A 520 9.69 -19.82 -3.09
N GLN A 521 10.49 -20.01 -4.15
CA GLN A 521 10.24 -19.27 -5.38
C GLN A 521 8.88 -19.72 -5.92
N MET A 522 8.15 -18.81 -6.57
CA MET A 522 6.87 -19.15 -7.16
C MET A 522 7.12 -20.02 -8.39
N PRO A 523 6.53 -21.22 -8.47
CA PRO A 523 6.66 -22.04 -9.67
C PRO A 523 6.13 -21.28 -10.90
N PRO A 524 6.85 -21.27 -12.04
CA PRO A 524 6.44 -20.52 -13.23
C PRO A 524 5.11 -21.00 -13.80
N HIS A 525 4.75 -22.28 -13.63
CA HIS A 525 3.47 -22.81 -14.07
C HIS A 525 2.26 -22.16 -13.36
N LEU A 526 2.43 -21.54 -12.17
CA LEU A 526 1.32 -20.82 -11.52
C LEU A 526 0.99 -19.50 -12.24
N LEU A 527 1.88 -18.99 -13.10
CA LEU A 527 1.60 -17.86 -13.98
C LEU A 527 0.75 -18.26 -15.18
N ILE A 528 0.84 -19.54 -15.59
CA ILE A 528 0.05 -20.12 -16.67
C ILE A 528 -1.26 -20.60 -16.04
N GLY A 529 -2.20 -19.68 -15.85
CA GLY A 529 -3.54 -20.05 -15.40
C GLY A 529 -4.33 -20.76 -16.49
N THR A 530 -5.41 -21.40 -16.07
CA THR A 530 -6.44 -21.94 -16.97
C THR A 530 -7.36 -20.80 -17.41
N ASP A 531 -7.62 -20.69 -18.71
CA ASP A 531 -8.62 -19.76 -19.21
C ASP A 531 -10.02 -20.29 -18.85
N THR A 532 -10.79 -19.48 -18.12
CA THR A 532 -12.18 -19.77 -17.74
C THR A 532 -13.09 -18.71 -18.34
N ALA A 533 -14.42 -18.92 -18.29
CA ALA A 533 -15.38 -17.88 -18.66
C ALA A 533 -15.21 -16.58 -17.84
N MET A 534 -14.57 -16.65 -16.67
CA MET A 534 -14.26 -15.51 -15.79
C MET A 534 -12.86 -14.91 -16.05
N GLY A 535 -12.14 -15.41 -17.06
CA GLY A 535 -10.77 -15.03 -17.41
C GLY A 535 -9.71 -16.04 -16.96
N ASN A 536 -8.44 -15.66 -17.13
CA ASN A 536 -7.30 -16.52 -16.79
C ASN A 536 -7.10 -16.63 -15.26
N THR A 537 -7.01 -17.85 -14.73
CA THR A 537 -6.88 -18.10 -13.27
C THR A 537 -5.50 -17.80 -12.69
N GLY A 538 -4.52 -17.42 -13.52
CA GLY A 538 -3.12 -17.22 -13.12
C GLY A 538 -2.97 -16.17 -12.01
N ALA A 539 -3.69 -15.05 -12.11
CA ALA A 539 -3.68 -14.02 -11.07
C ALA A 539 -4.21 -14.54 -9.72
N LEU A 540 -5.24 -15.39 -9.74
CA LEU A 540 -5.78 -16.03 -8.54
C LEU A 540 -4.79 -17.04 -7.95
N ASN A 541 -4.14 -17.85 -8.78
CA ASN A 541 -3.11 -18.81 -8.35
C ASN A 541 -1.91 -18.09 -7.69
N VAL A 542 -1.47 -16.97 -8.27
CA VAL A 542 -0.44 -16.11 -7.68
C VAL A 542 -0.88 -15.55 -6.33
N LEU A 543 -2.12 -15.06 -6.23
CA LEU A 543 -2.68 -14.54 -4.99
C LEU A 543 -2.76 -15.63 -3.91
N LEU A 544 -3.28 -16.81 -4.24
CA LEU A 544 -3.37 -17.97 -3.35
C LEU A 544 -1.99 -18.42 -2.90
N TRP A 545 -1.00 -18.47 -3.78
CA TRP A 545 0.39 -18.77 -3.41
C TRP A 545 0.94 -17.77 -2.37
N HIS A 546 0.62 -16.49 -2.53
CA HIS A 546 1.05 -15.44 -1.61
C HIS A 546 0.30 -15.44 -0.29
N CYS A 547 -0.98 -15.81 -0.32
CA CYS A 547 -1.90 -15.79 0.82
C CYS A 547 -2.09 -17.16 1.48
N ARG A 548 -1.44 -18.23 1.02
CA ARG A 548 -1.64 -19.60 1.53
C ARG A 548 -1.53 -19.70 3.06
N ALA A 549 -0.53 -19.06 3.65
CA ALA A 549 -0.28 -19.16 5.09
C ALA A 549 -1.33 -18.41 5.93
N PRO A 550 -1.67 -17.14 5.63
CA PRO A 550 -2.78 -16.49 6.32
C PRO A 550 -4.13 -17.16 6.03
N LEU A 551 -4.38 -17.72 4.84
CA LEU A 551 -5.62 -18.45 4.55
C LEU A 551 -5.74 -19.73 5.37
N VAL A 552 -4.66 -20.52 5.48
CA VAL A 552 -4.62 -21.71 6.35
C VAL A 552 -4.84 -21.32 7.82
N LEU A 553 -4.21 -20.23 8.29
CA LEU A 553 -4.46 -19.72 9.64
C LEU A 553 -5.93 -19.35 9.85
N LEU A 554 -6.54 -18.59 8.94
CA LEU A 554 -7.93 -18.17 9.05
C LEU A 554 -8.88 -19.37 9.04
N LEU A 555 -8.67 -20.31 8.12
CA LEU A 555 -9.48 -21.52 8.00
C LEU A 555 -9.40 -22.36 9.29
N LEU A 556 -8.20 -22.61 9.80
CA LEU A 556 -8.01 -23.44 10.99
C LEU A 556 -8.36 -22.71 12.29
N ALA A 557 -8.45 -21.37 12.29
CA ALA A 557 -8.91 -20.59 13.44
C ALA A 557 -10.44 -20.54 13.55
N THR A 558 -11.19 -21.00 12.54
CA THR A 558 -12.66 -20.99 12.54
C THR A 558 -13.31 -21.61 13.79
N PRO A 559 -12.84 -22.75 14.34
CA PRO A 559 -13.46 -23.35 15.53
C PRO A 559 -13.25 -22.53 16.80
N ALA A 560 -12.24 -21.66 16.83
CA ALA A 560 -11.94 -20.84 18.00
C ALA A 560 -12.90 -19.64 18.13
N TYR A 561 -13.52 -19.16 17.04
CA TYR A 561 -14.42 -18.00 17.06
C TYR A 561 -15.64 -18.14 17.98
N PRO A 562 -16.40 -19.25 17.98
CA PRO A 562 -17.51 -19.44 18.92
C PRO A 562 -17.03 -19.72 20.34
N LEU A 563 -15.81 -20.22 20.51
CA LEU A 563 -15.23 -20.57 21.80
C LEU A 563 -14.63 -19.36 22.54
N LEU A 564 -14.76 -18.14 22.04
CA LEU A 564 -14.26 -16.95 22.74
C LEU A 564 -15.22 -16.54 23.87
N PRO A 565 -14.76 -16.38 25.13
CA PRO A 565 -13.38 -16.38 25.65
C PRO A 565 -12.95 -17.65 26.43
N HIS A 566 -13.51 -18.82 26.12
CA HIS A 566 -13.26 -20.10 26.80
C HIS A 566 -11.77 -20.51 26.75
N PRO A 567 -11.22 -21.16 27.81
CA PRO A 567 -9.83 -21.67 27.82
C PRO A 567 -9.47 -22.61 26.67
N TYR A 568 -10.47 -23.26 26.05
CA TYR A 568 -10.25 -24.11 24.87
C TYR A 568 -9.71 -23.31 23.67
N ALA A 569 -10.03 -22.02 23.56
CA ALA A 569 -9.45 -21.17 22.52
C ALA A 569 -7.93 -21.01 22.68
N LEU A 570 -7.42 -20.96 23.92
CA LEU A 570 -5.98 -20.89 24.20
C LEU A 570 -5.27 -22.17 23.77
N LEU A 571 -5.85 -23.33 24.13
CA LEU A 571 -5.33 -24.63 23.73
C LEU A 571 -5.34 -24.79 22.20
N TRP A 572 -6.41 -24.34 21.55
CA TRP A 572 -6.53 -24.35 20.09
C TRP A 572 -5.47 -23.48 19.41
N PHE A 573 -5.28 -22.23 19.85
CA PHE A 573 -4.22 -21.38 19.32
C PHE A 573 -2.81 -21.92 19.62
N GLY A 574 -2.61 -22.62 20.74
CA GLY A 574 -1.38 -23.36 21.04
C GLY A 574 -1.11 -24.46 20.02
N ALA A 575 -2.11 -25.30 19.73
CA ALA A 575 -2.02 -26.36 18.73
C ALA A 575 -1.79 -25.79 17.31
N LEU A 576 -2.51 -24.73 16.94
CA LEU A 576 -2.30 -24.01 15.68
C LEU A 576 -0.88 -23.46 15.55
N THR A 577 -0.35 -22.88 16.63
CA THR A 577 1.02 -22.37 16.66
C THR A 577 2.03 -23.50 16.41
N ALA A 578 1.88 -24.64 17.09
CA ALA A 578 2.75 -25.79 16.90
C ALA A 578 2.70 -26.32 15.45
N GLY A 579 1.50 -26.49 14.89
CA GLY A 579 1.33 -26.95 13.51
C GLY A 579 1.93 -26.01 12.46
N LEU A 580 1.72 -24.69 12.62
CA LEU A 580 2.27 -23.68 11.70
C LEU A 580 3.79 -23.52 11.84
N LEU A 581 4.35 -23.64 13.05
CA LEU A 581 5.80 -23.65 13.26
C LEU A 581 6.45 -24.89 12.65
N TRP A 582 5.82 -26.06 12.79
CA TRP A 582 6.25 -27.27 12.11
C TRP A 582 6.23 -27.11 10.59
N TRP A 583 5.16 -26.51 10.03
CA TRP A 583 5.09 -26.22 8.61
C TRP A 583 6.21 -25.27 8.14
N ALA A 584 6.50 -24.22 8.91
CA ALA A 584 7.62 -23.31 8.65
C ALA A 584 8.97 -24.03 8.68
N LEU A 585 9.18 -24.91 9.67
CA LEU A 585 10.37 -25.75 9.82
C LEU A 585 10.60 -26.66 8.61
N VAL A 586 9.56 -27.38 8.17
CA VAL A 586 9.63 -28.28 7.01
C VAL A 586 9.93 -27.51 5.73
N ARG A 587 9.27 -26.37 5.51
CA ARG A 587 9.50 -25.51 4.34
C ARG A 587 10.91 -24.95 4.30
N ALA A 588 11.46 -24.54 5.44
CA ALA A 588 12.82 -24.03 5.54
C ALA A 588 13.89 -25.10 5.32
N ARG A 589 13.62 -26.39 5.63
CA ARG A 589 14.55 -27.51 5.38
C ARG A 589 14.62 -27.94 3.92
N ARG A 590 13.53 -27.81 3.16
CA ARG A 590 13.47 -28.20 1.74
C ARG A 590 14.18 -27.23 0.80
N ARG A 591 14.65 -26.11 1.33
CA ARG A 591 15.44 -25.12 0.59
C ARG A 591 16.88 -25.29 0.95
#